data_AF-G0EWX5-F1
#
_entry.id   AF-G0EWX5-F1
#
_cell.length_a   1.000
_cell.length_b   1.000
_cell.length_c   1.000
_cell.angle_alpha   90.00
_cell.angle_beta   90.00
_cell.angle_gamma   90.00
#
_symmetry.space_group_name_H-M   'P 1'
#
loop_
_entity.id
_entity.type
_entity.pdbx_description
1 polymer ?
#
loop_
_entity_poly.entity_id
_entity_poly.type
_entity_poly.pdbx_seq_one_letter_code
_entity_poly.pdbx_strand_id
1 'polypeptide(L)'
;MKLDPALAEKPYYSTRTAAKLLNVSLGTVQKMVERGELGAWKTNGGHRRIHKETVHRLLATRIGPESASPHGLDLVVFHPNHQEAQRIHAQLAKWGLPLKSVVVDDVLDTVITSVSEHPRVVLYYVDELNDAESATIEKLQNFFASQHVIFAVITNRQAYEGVADALQHWGIMVFLKTPSLEEVKGFLRAQLMMGRTA
;
A
#
# COMPACT_ATOMS: atom_id res chain seq x y z
N MET A 1 14.13 -2.93 -8.40
CA MET A 1 14.06 -2.96 -9.88
C MET A 1 13.24 -1.74 -10.33
N LYS A 2 13.89 -0.73 -10.92
CA LYS A 2 13.23 0.52 -11.36
C LYS A 2 12.29 0.19 -12.52
N LEU A 3 11.01 0.57 -12.43
CA LEU A 3 10.14 0.59 -13.60
C LEU A 3 10.56 1.78 -14.47
N ASP A 4 10.86 1.54 -15.75
CA ASP A 4 11.15 2.61 -16.71
C ASP A 4 9.95 3.56 -16.83
N PRO A 5 10.13 4.89 -16.66
CA PRO A 5 9.05 5.87 -16.75
C PRO A 5 8.40 5.92 -18.14
N ALA A 6 9.09 5.45 -19.18
CA ALA A 6 8.56 5.30 -20.55
C ALA A 6 7.45 4.21 -20.70
N LEU A 7 7.21 3.40 -19.66
CA LEU A 7 6.10 2.43 -19.63
C LEU A 7 4.76 3.04 -19.18
N ALA A 8 4.76 4.26 -18.64
CA ALA A 8 3.55 4.92 -18.15
C ALA A 8 2.63 5.38 -19.29
N GLU A 9 3.21 5.82 -20.42
CA GLU A 9 2.48 6.47 -21.52
C GLU A 9 1.87 5.52 -22.57
N LYS A 10 2.31 4.25 -22.63
CA LYS A 10 1.82 3.33 -23.67
C LYS A 10 0.49 2.68 -23.24
N PRO A 11 -0.54 2.62 -24.11
CA PRO A 11 -1.83 2.01 -23.79
C PRO A 11 -1.80 0.46 -23.73
N TYR A 12 -0.61 -0.14 -23.80
CA TYR A 12 -0.42 -1.58 -23.87
C TYR A 12 0.90 -2.03 -23.23
N TYR A 13 0.91 -3.30 -22.82
CA TYR A 13 2.07 -3.99 -22.27
C TYR A 13 2.56 -5.09 -23.22
N SER A 14 3.85 -5.42 -23.16
CA SER A 14 4.32 -6.68 -23.74
C SER A 14 3.82 -7.87 -22.92
N THR A 15 3.75 -9.07 -23.49
CA THR A 15 3.43 -10.29 -22.72
C THR A 15 4.35 -10.47 -21.51
N ARG A 16 5.64 -10.13 -21.65
CA ARG A 16 6.63 -10.21 -20.55
C ARG A 16 6.36 -9.18 -19.46
N THR A 17 5.96 -7.97 -19.85
CA THR A 17 5.58 -6.90 -18.92
C THR A 17 4.28 -7.26 -18.20
N ALA A 18 3.27 -7.76 -18.90
CA ALA A 18 2.03 -8.24 -18.31
C ALA A 18 2.26 -9.40 -17.34
N ALA A 19 3.14 -10.35 -17.68
CA ALA A 19 3.54 -11.45 -16.81
C ALA A 19 4.16 -10.96 -15.50
N LYS A 20 5.08 -9.98 -15.60
CA LYS A 20 5.67 -9.32 -14.42
C LYS A 20 4.62 -8.58 -13.57
N LEU A 21 3.73 -7.81 -14.21
CA LEU A 21 2.70 -7.03 -13.50
C LEU A 21 1.67 -7.93 -12.79
N LEU A 22 1.31 -9.05 -13.40
CA LEU A 22 0.35 -10.02 -12.87
C LEU A 22 0.98 -11.08 -11.97
N ASN A 23 2.31 -11.05 -11.81
CA ASN A 23 3.12 -12.04 -11.10
C ASN A 23 2.82 -13.50 -11.51
N VAL A 24 2.82 -13.75 -12.82
CA VAL A 24 2.59 -15.10 -13.39
C VAL A 24 3.61 -15.40 -14.49
N SER A 25 3.70 -16.66 -14.90
CA SER A 25 4.57 -17.04 -16.02
C SER A 25 4.06 -16.46 -17.36
N LEU A 26 4.95 -16.35 -18.36
CA LEU A 26 4.54 -15.98 -19.72
C LEU A 26 3.49 -16.94 -20.29
N GLY A 27 3.62 -18.25 -20.02
CA GLY A 27 2.65 -19.26 -20.45
C GLY A 27 1.28 -19.06 -19.79
N THR A 28 1.25 -18.61 -18.55
CA THR A 28 0.00 -18.24 -17.86
C THR A 28 -0.66 -17.05 -18.55
N VAL A 29 0.10 -16.00 -18.88
CA VAL A 29 -0.43 -14.85 -19.64
C VAL A 29 -0.97 -15.27 -21.01
N GLN A 30 -0.28 -16.19 -21.70
CA GLN A 30 -0.75 -16.71 -22.99
C GLN A 30 -2.09 -17.46 -22.84
N LYS A 31 -2.20 -18.35 -21.86
CA LYS A 31 -3.46 -19.04 -21.54
C LYS A 31 -4.58 -18.06 -21.17
N MET A 32 -4.28 -17.01 -20.41
CA MET A 32 -5.26 -15.99 -20.04
C MET A 32 -5.75 -15.18 -21.25
N VAL A 33 -4.88 -14.94 -22.23
CA VAL A 33 -5.27 -14.35 -23.52
C VAL A 33 -6.17 -15.32 -24.31
N GLU A 34 -5.82 -16.60 -24.35
CA GLU A 34 -6.62 -17.63 -25.03
C GLU A 34 -8.01 -17.81 -24.41
N ARG A 35 -8.11 -17.68 -23.08
CA ARG A 35 -9.37 -17.71 -22.32
C ARG A 35 -10.14 -16.38 -22.36
N GLY A 36 -9.60 -15.34 -23.00
CA GLY A 36 -10.26 -14.02 -23.12
C GLY A 36 -10.20 -13.14 -21.86
N GLU A 37 -9.49 -13.56 -20.82
CA GLU A 37 -9.30 -12.76 -19.58
C GLU A 37 -8.43 -11.52 -19.82
N LEU A 38 -7.47 -11.63 -20.74
CA LEU A 38 -6.62 -10.52 -21.17
C LEU A 38 -6.88 -10.20 -22.64
N GLY A 39 -7.22 -8.94 -22.91
CA GLY A 39 -7.31 -8.45 -24.27
C GLY A 39 -5.91 -8.35 -24.87
N ALA A 40 -5.70 -8.98 -26.02
CA ALA A 40 -4.41 -8.89 -26.72
C ALA A 40 -4.56 -8.94 -28.23
N TRP A 41 -3.63 -8.30 -28.93
CA TRP A 41 -3.48 -8.42 -30.38
C TRP A 41 -2.04 -8.74 -30.75
N LYS A 42 -1.85 -9.28 -31.95
CA LYS A 42 -0.53 -9.44 -32.57
C LYS A 42 -0.24 -8.21 -33.43
N THR A 43 0.97 -7.67 -33.32
CA THR A 43 1.45 -6.66 -34.27
C THR A 43 1.95 -7.32 -35.55
N ASN A 44 2.10 -6.56 -36.64
CA ASN A 44 2.66 -7.07 -37.90
C ASN A 44 4.04 -7.73 -37.74
N GLY A 45 4.80 -7.39 -36.68
CA GLY A 45 6.09 -8.01 -36.34
C GLY A 45 6.00 -9.26 -35.45
N GLY A 46 4.81 -9.86 -35.27
CA GLY A 46 4.64 -11.14 -34.55
C GLY A 46 4.62 -11.05 -33.02
N HIS A 47 4.94 -9.90 -32.43
CA HIS A 47 4.87 -9.72 -30.97
C HIS A 47 3.42 -9.47 -30.51
N ARG A 48 3.07 -10.02 -29.34
CA ARG A 48 1.79 -9.74 -28.70
C ARG A 48 1.85 -8.46 -27.88
N ARG A 49 0.75 -7.70 -27.92
CA ARG A 49 0.49 -6.53 -27.09
C ARG A 49 -0.76 -6.82 -26.27
N ILE A 50 -0.66 -6.59 -24.96
CA ILE A 50 -1.74 -6.82 -24.00
C ILE A 50 -2.33 -5.46 -23.65
N HIS A 51 -3.64 -5.30 -23.76
CA HIS A 51 -4.35 -4.08 -23.40
C HIS A 51 -4.13 -3.77 -21.91
N LYS A 52 -3.59 -2.58 -21.61
CA LYS A 52 -3.30 -2.12 -20.26
C LYS A 52 -4.54 -2.24 -19.36
N GLU A 53 -5.69 -1.76 -19.84
CA GLU A 53 -6.95 -1.79 -19.12
C GLU A 53 -7.34 -3.20 -18.64
N THR A 54 -7.23 -4.23 -19.49
CA THR A 54 -7.59 -5.60 -19.10
C THR A 54 -6.66 -6.18 -18.03
N VAL A 55 -5.36 -5.84 -18.08
CA VAL A 55 -4.39 -6.20 -17.05
C VAL A 55 -4.72 -5.52 -15.72
N HIS A 56 -5.04 -4.23 -15.75
CA HIS A 56 -5.41 -3.48 -14.53
C HIS A 56 -6.77 -3.91 -13.97
N ARG A 57 -7.76 -4.21 -14.81
CA ARG A 57 -9.05 -4.78 -14.39
C ARG A 57 -8.88 -6.14 -13.70
N LEU A 58 -8.02 -7.00 -14.26
CA LEU A 58 -7.75 -8.30 -13.66
C LEU A 58 -6.95 -8.18 -12.36
N LEU A 59 -6.03 -7.23 -12.28
CA LEU A 59 -5.39 -6.85 -11.02
C LEU A 59 -6.44 -6.43 -10.00
N ALA A 60 -7.39 -5.56 -10.36
CA ALA A 60 -8.47 -5.13 -9.47
C ALA A 60 -9.38 -6.30 -9.05
N THR A 61 -9.70 -7.23 -9.96
CA THR A 61 -10.56 -8.39 -9.70
C THR A 61 -9.88 -9.41 -8.78
N ARG A 62 -8.56 -9.60 -8.89
CA ARG A 62 -7.76 -10.44 -7.96
C ARG A 62 -7.61 -9.84 -6.58
N ILE A 63 -7.97 -8.57 -6.40
CA ILE A 63 -8.03 -7.88 -5.10
C ILE A 63 -9.51 -7.88 -4.59
N GLY A 64 -10.47 -8.41 -5.35
CA GLY A 64 -11.86 -8.70 -4.93
C GLY A 64 -12.05 -10.12 -4.39
N PRO A 65 -13.19 -10.42 -3.73
CA PRO A 65 -13.24 -11.14 -2.46
C PRO A 65 -13.29 -12.66 -2.65
N GLU A 66 -12.15 -13.34 -2.67
CA GLU A 66 -12.11 -14.79 -2.40
C GLU A 66 -10.79 -15.18 -1.72
N SER A 67 -10.64 -14.65 -0.53
CA SER A 67 -9.98 -15.24 0.64
C SER A 67 -10.52 -14.38 1.78
N ALA A 68 -11.19 -14.95 2.77
CA ALA A 68 -11.56 -14.18 3.96
C ALA A 68 -10.26 -13.64 4.57
N SER A 69 -9.93 -12.38 4.28
CA SER A 69 -8.79 -11.71 4.89
C SER A 69 -9.04 -11.74 6.39
N PRO A 70 -8.07 -12.19 7.22
CA PRO A 70 -8.21 -12.10 8.68
C PRO A 70 -8.26 -10.66 9.20
N HIS A 71 -8.14 -9.68 8.30
CA HIS A 71 -8.11 -8.25 8.56
C HIS A 71 -9.40 -7.60 8.02
N GLY A 72 -10.15 -6.91 8.89
CA GLY A 72 -11.35 -6.14 8.56
C GLY A 72 -11.04 -4.86 7.78
N LEU A 73 -9.84 -4.28 8.01
CA LEU A 73 -9.29 -3.13 7.30
C LEU A 73 -7.90 -3.43 6.70
N ASP A 74 -7.56 -2.74 5.63
CA ASP A 74 -6.20 -2.73 5.06
C ASP A 74 -5.33 -1.62 5.69
N LEU A 75 -5.95 -0.49 6.03
CA LEU A 75 -5.24 0.72 6.44
C LEU A 75 -6.03 1.53 7.47
N VAL A 76 -5.38 1.88 8.58
CA VAL A 76 -5.81 2.97 9.47
C VAL A 76 -4.81 4.11 9.34
N VAL A 77 -5.31 5.35 9.25
CA VAL A 77 -4.48 6.55 9.23
C VAL A 77 -4.88 7.45 10.38
N PHE A 78 -3.92 7.77 11.24
CA PHE A 78 -4.07 8.82 12.25
C PHE A 78 -3.33 10.08 11.80
N HIS A 79 -4.00 11.23 11.85
CA HIS A 79 -3.36 12.52 11.63
C HIS A 79 -3.87 13.55 12.64
N PRO A 80 -2.99 14.19 13.44
CA PRO A 80 -3.42 15.11 14.50
C PRO A 80 -4.07 16.39 13.96
N ASN A 81 -3.68 16.81 12.74
CA ASN A 81 -4.35 17.89 12.03
C ASN A 81 -5.60 17.40 11.27
N HIS A 82 -6.79 17.78 11.72
CA HIS A 82 -8.07 17.43 11.11
C HIS A 82 -8.20 17.85 9.63
N GLN A 83 -7.65 18.99 9.23
CA GLN A 83 -7.72 19.44 7.84
C GLN A 83 -6.96 18.49 6.90
N GLU A 84 -5.77 18.05 7.33
CA GLU A 84 -4.98 17.08 6.59
C GLU A 84 -5.57 15.68 6.66
N ALA A 85 -6.14 15.28 7.80
CA ALA A 85 -6.90 14.05 7.95
C ALA A 85 -8.03 13.96 6.91
N GLN A 86 -8.85 15.01 6.79
CA GLN A 86 -9.93 15.10 5.81
C GLN A 86 -9.40 15.08 4.37
N ARG A 87 -8.27 15.74 4.10
CA ARG A 87 -7.64 15.71 2.77
C ARG A 87 -7.16 14.30 2.41
N ILE A 88 -6.53 13.59 3.36
CA ILE A 88 -6.09 12.20 3.19
C ILE A 88 -7.31 11.30 2.97
N HIS A 89 -8.37 11.46 3.76
CA HIS A 89 -9.61 10.70 3.61
C HIS A 89 -10.20 10.84 2.19
N ALA A 90 -10.37 12.08 1.73
CA ALA A 90 -10.89 12.37 0.39
C ALA A 90 -9.97 11.84 -0.73
N GLN A 91 -8.67 11.74 -0.47
CA GLN A 91 -7.69 11.18 -1.39
C GLN A 91 -7.72 9.65 -1.43
N LEU A 92 -7.84 8.99 -0.27
CA LEU A 92 -8.00 7.54 -0.15
C LEU A 92 -9.29 7.07 -0.84
N ALA A 93 -10.39 7.80 -0.70
CA ALA A 93 -11.65 7.50 -1.39
C ALA A 93 -11.52 7.52 -2.93
N LYS A 94 -10.56 8.27 -3.47
CA LYS A 94 -10.27 8.34 -4.92
C LYS A 94 -9.31 7.24 -5.38
N TRP A 95 -8.71 6.48 -4.48
CA TRP A 95 -7.88 5.35 -4.85
C TRP A 95 -8.78 4.22 -5.34
N GLY A 96 -8.86 4.01 -6.66
CA GLY A 96 -9.57 2.90 -7.29
C GLY A 96 -8.96 1.50 -7.04
N LEU A 97 -8.42 1.27 -5.85
CA LEU A 97 -8.08 -0.04 -5.31
C LEU A 97 -9.17 -0.41 -4.30
N PRO A 98 -9.52 -1.70 -4.10
CA PRO A 98 -10.42 -2.10 -3.03
C PRO A 98 -9.66 -2.12 -1.68
N LEU A 99 -9.05 -0.99 -1.31
CA LEU A 99 -8.43 -0.81 0.00
C LEU A 99 -9.51 -0.39 0.99
N LYS A 100 -9.76 -1.22 2.00
CA LYS A 100 -10.60 -0.83 3.12
C LYS A 100 -9.76 0.04 4.05
N SER A 101 -10.01 1.35 4.01
CA SER A 101 -9.22 2.30 4.79
C SER A 101 -10.10 3.24 5.59
N VAL A 102 -9.60 3.65 6.76
CA VAL A 102 -10.25 4.64 7.62
C VAL A 102 -9.22 5.66 8.07
N VAL A 103 -9.67 6.90 8.22
CA VAL A 103 -8.90 7.96 8.85
C VAL A 103 -9.54 8.22 10.20
N VAL A 104 -8.73 8.22 11.25
CA VAL A 104 -9.12 8.46 12.63
C VAL A 104 -8.47 9.74 13.12
N ASP A 105 -9.21 10.47 13.93
CA ASP A 105 -8.81 11.79 14.44
C ASP A 105 -8.15 11.71 15.83
N ASP A 106 -8.18 10.54 16.49
CA ASP A 106 -7.65 10.32 17.84
C ASP A 106 -6.78 9.06 17.94
N VAL A 107 -5.79 9.09 18.82
CA VAL A 107 -4.88 7.98 19.11
C VAL A 107 -5.64 6.83 19.76
N LEU A 108 -6.60 7.12 20.66
CA LEU A 108 -7.41 6.08 21.28
C LEU A 108 -8.27 5.36 20.25
N ASP A 109 -8.92 6.11 19.36
CA ASP A 109 -9.70 5.55 18.25
C ASP A 109 -8.83 4.73 17.29
N THR A 110 -7.57 5.12 17.10
CA THR A 110 -6.58 4.34 16.35
C THR A 110 -6.40 2.96 16.98
N VAL A 111 -6.23 2.89 18.30
CA VAL A 111 -6.06 1.63 19.04
C VAL A 111 -7.34 0.80 19.02
N ILE A 112 -8.50 1.40 19.33
CA ILE A 112 -9.81 0.70 19.38
C ILE A 112 -10.15 0.10 18.01
N THR A 113 -10.01 0.90 16.95
CA THR A 113 -10.23 0.45 15.58
C THR A 113 -9.26 -0.68 15.23
N SER A 114 -8.00 -0.57 15.66
CA SER A 114 -7.00 -1.58 15.33
C SER A 114 -7.21 -2.92 16.03
N VAL A 115 -7.74 -2.91 17.26
CA VAL A 115 -8.13 -4.15 17.96
C VAL A 115 -9.33 -4.80 17.28
N SER A 116 -10.31 -4.00 16.86
CA SER A 116 -11.58 -4.52 16.35
C SER A 116 -11.45 -5.02 14.90
N GLU A 117 -10.71 -4.28 14.08
CA GLU A 117 -10.63 -4.50 12.64
C GLU A 117 -9.31 -5.16 12.20
N HIS A 118 -8.34 -5.33 13.11
CA HIS A 118 -7.02 -5.90 12.83
C HIS A 118 -6.42 -5.39 11.51
N PRO A 119 -6.17 -4.08 11.36
CA PRO A 119 -5.69 -3.53 10.12
C PRO A 119 -4.32 -4.08 9.76
N ARG A 120 -4.02 -4.17 8.47
CA ARG A 120 -2.68 -4.58 8.05
C ARG A 120 -1.62 -3.52 8.36
N VAL A 121 -1.98 -2.25 8.18
CA VAL A 121 -1.07 -1.12 8.36
C VAL A 121 -1.76 -0.01 9.14
N VAL A 122 -1.02 0.57 10.09
CA VAL A 122 -1.36 1.83 10.76
C VAL A 122 -0.31 2.88 10.37
N LEU A 123 -0.78 3.99 9.80
CA LEU A 123 0.05 5.17 9.53
C LEU A 123 -0.21 6.21 10.61
N TYR A 124 0.83 6.57 11.34
CA TYR A 124 0.74 7.48 12.48
C TYR A 124 1.53 8.74 12.19
N TYR A 125 0.83 9.84 11.93
CA TYR A 125 1.45 11.12 11.62
C TYR A 125 1.79 11.88 12.89
N VAL A 126 3.00 12.43 12.94
CA VAL A 126 3.51 13.24 14.04
C VAL A 126 4.16 14.48 13.47
N ASP A 127 3.82 15.65 14.01
CA ASP A 127 4.39 16.92 13.55
C ASP A 127 5.81 17.13 14.09
N GLU A 128 6.07 16.76 15.34
CA GLU A 128 7.37 16.87 16.00
C GLU A 128 7.68 15.64 16.87
N LEU A 129 8.88 15.07 16.73
CA LEU A 129 9.36 13.98 17.59
C LEU A 129 10.11 14.57 18.79
N ASN A 130 9.44 14.61 19.94
CA ASN A 130 10.05 14.88 21.25
C ASN A 130 10.13 13.59 22.08
N ASP A 131 10.74 13.65 23.28
CA ASP A 131 10.92 12.47 24.14
C ASP A 131 9.58 11.83 24.57
N ALA A 132 8.55 12.65 24.81
CA ALA A 132 7.23 12.16 25.22
C ALA A 132 6.49 11.45 24.07
N GLU A 133 6.54 12.01 22.86
CA GLU A 133 6.03 11.39 21.64
C GLU A 133 6.78 10.10 21.34
N SER A 134 8.11 10.09 21.49
CA SER A 134 8.95 8.91 21.26
C SER A 134 8.56 7.76 22.19
N ALA A 135 8.36 8.03 23.48
CA ALA A 135 7.90 7.03 24.44
C ALA A 135 6.49 6.51 24.13
N THR A 136 5.62 7.36 23.56
CA THR A 136 4.28 6.96 23.12
C THR A 136 4.34 6.06 21.89
N ILE A 137 5.12 6.46 20.88
CA ILE A 137 5.40 5.70 19.66
C ILE A 137 5.99 4.33 19.98
N GLU A 138 6.92 4.23 20.93
CA GLU A 138 7.51 2.96 21.36
C GLU A 138 6.45 2.01 21.96
N LYS A 139 5.57 2.52 22.82
CA LYS A 139 4.45 1.75 23.38
C LYS A 139 3.49 1.28 22.29
N LEU A 140 3.14 2.16 21.36
CA LEU A 140 2.27 1.83 20.23
C LEU A 140 2.92 0.78 19.32
N GLN A 141 4.20 0.90 19.00
CA GLN A 141 4.94 -0.09 18.23
C GLN A 141 4.87 -1.47 18.90
N ASN A 142 5.17 -1.54 20.20
CA ASN A 142 5.13 -2.81 20.94
C ASN A 142 3.74 -3.43 20.93
N PHE A 143 2.70 -2.60 21.10
CA PHE A 143 1.31 -3.02 20.99
C PHE A 143 1.00 -3.57 19.59
N PHE A 144 1.24 -2.81 18.53
CA PHE A 144 0.93 -3.20 17.16
C PHE A 144 1.74 -4.42 16.68
N ALA A 145 3.01 -4.52 17.08
CA ALA A 145 3.85 -5.68 16.80
C ALA A 145 3.25 -6.96 17.40
N SER A 146 2.73 -6.90 18.64
CA SER A 146 2.06 -8.05 19.27
C SER A 146 0.79 -8.49 18.51
N GLN A 147 0.13 -7.55 17.83
CA GLN A 147 -1.07 -7.77 17.04
C GLN A 147 -0.76 -8.10 15.57
N HIS A 148 0.52 -8.27 15.20
CA HIS A 148 0.97 -8.45 13.82
C HIS A 148 0.53 -7.34 12.86
N VAL A 149 0.35 -6.12 13.40
CA VAL A 149 0.00 -4.92 12.65
C VAL A 149 1.29 -4.17 12.31
N ILE A 150 1.43 -3.78 11.05
CA ILE A 150 2.55 -2.94 10.62
C ILE A 150 2.28 -1.51 11.08
N PHE A 151 3.07 -1.02 12.03
CA PHE A 151 3.02 0.37 12.46
C PHE A 151 4.13 1.19 11.78
N ALA A 152 3.74 2.30 11.17
CA ALA A 152 4.67 3.21 10.52
C ALA A 152 4.41 4.64 10.96
N VAL A 153 5.48 5.32 11.36
CA VAL A 153 5.45 6.71 11.80
C VAL A 153 5.81 7.62 10.64
N ILE A 154 5.02 8.66 10.43
CA ILE A 154 5.25 9.67 9.41
C ILE A 154 5.52 10.99 10.11
N THR A 155 6.67 11.59 9.84
CA THR A 155 7.03 12.89 10.39
C THR A 155 7.61 13.80 9.33
N ASN A 156 7.56 15.11 9.56
CA ASN A 156 8.32 16.06 8.77
C ASN A 156 9.81 16.01 9.16
N ARG A 157 10.63 16.65 8.33
CA ARG A 157 12.11 16.57 8.37
C ARG A 157 12.75 17.41 9.48
N GLN A 158 11.99 18.19 10.25
CA GLN A 158 12.49 18.97 11.38
C GLN A 158 12.57 18.14 12.68
N ALA A 159 11.98 16.94 12.68
CA ALA A 159 12.08 15.99 13.77
C ALA A 159 13.51 15.43 13.88
N TYR A 160 14.27 16.03 14.80
CA TYR A 160 15.61 15.70 15.33
C TYR A 160 16.37 14.52 14.69
N GLU A 161 17.55 14.81 14.11
CA GLU A 161 18.57 13.80 13.78
C GLU A 161 18.95 13.04 15.06
N GLY A 162 18.55 11.76 15.15
CA GLY A 162 18.83 10.88 16.29
C GLY A 162 17.63 10.06 16.74
N VAL A 163 16.44 10.65 16.81
CA VAL A 163 15.22 9.95 17.24
C VAL A 163 14.73 9.00 16.14
N ALA A 164 14.74 9.43 14.89
CA ALA A 164 14.36 8.57 13.78
C ALA A 164 15.28 7.36 13.63
N ASP A 165 16.59 7.53 13.86
CA ASP A 165 17.57 6.44 13.83
C ASP A 165 17.34 5.45 14.99
N ALA A 166 17.00 5.95 16.18
CA ALA A 166 16.64 5.11 17.33
C ALA A 166 15.35 4.31 17.08
N LEU A 167 14.32 4.95 16.52
CA LEU A 167 13.07 4.28 16.15
C LEU A 167 13.28 3.22 15.06
N GLN A 168 14.12 3.52 14.05
CA GLN A 168 14.49 2.55 13.03
C GLN A 168 15.29 1.37 13.61
N HIS A 169 16.14 1.61 14.60
CA HIS A 169 16.86 0.54 15.31
C HIS A 169 15.91 -0.41 16.05
N TRP A 170 14.73 0.07 16.47
CA TRP A 170 13.65 -0.74 17.05
C TRP A 170 12.72 -1.39 16.01
N GLY A 171 13.07 -1.32 14.73
CA GLY A 171 12.29 -1.92 13.65
C GLY A 171 11.04 -1.13 13.26
N ILE A 172 10.89 0.11 13.73
CA ILE A 172 9.79 1.00 13.34
C ILE A 172 10.10 1.59 11.98
N MET A 173 9.18 1.44 11.03
CA MET A 173 9.30 2.13 9.75
C MET A 173 8.97 3.61 9.94
N VAL A 174 10.01 4.45 9.95
CA VAL A 174 9.88 5.91 10.03
C VAL A 174 10.07 6.54 8.67
N PHE A 175 9.07 7.29 8.21
CA PHE A 175 9.15 8.10 7.00
C PHE A 175 9.48 9.55 7.38
N LEU A 176 10.69 9.99 7.04
CA LEU A 176 11.25 11.34 7.31
C LEU A 176 10.69 12.45 6.40
N LYS A 177 9.77 12.09 5.52
CA LYS A 177 8.96 12.99 4.70
C LYS A 177 7.57 12.40 4.70
N THR A 178 6.56 13.27 4.75
CA THR A 178 5.18 12.91 4.40
C THR A 178 5.23 12.15 3.09
N PRO A 179 5.02 10.82 3.09
CA PRO A 179 5.10 10.04 1.88
C PRO A 179 4.00 10.56 0.95
N SER A 180 4.34 10.70 -0.32
CA SER A 180 3.33 11.02 -1.29
C SER A 180 2.26 9.94 -1.28
N LEU A 181 1.06 10.36 -1.64
CA LEU A 181 -0.10 9.50 -1.75
C LEU A 181 0.20 8.28 -2.68
N GLU A 182 1.01 8.46 -3.72
CA GLU A 182 1.42 7.35 -4.61
C GLU A 182 2.39 6.36 -3.96
N GLU A 183 3.27 6.82 -3.08
CA GLU A 183 4.22 5.96 -2.35
C GLU A 183 3.50 5.09 -1.32
N VAL A 184 2.56 5.65 -0.56
CA VAL A 184 1.72 4.88 0.38
C VAL A 184 0.93 3.82 -0.37
N LYS A 185 0.31 4.20 -1.50
CA LYS A 185 -0.41 3.29 -2.38
C LYS A 185 0.49 2.18 -2.92
N GLY A 186 1.72 2.51 -3.34
CA GLY A 186 2.72 1.57 -3.82
C GLY A 186 3.14 0.56 -2.75
N PHE A 187 3.36 1.04 -1.52
CA PHE A 187 3.70 0.21 -0.36
C PHE A 187 2.57 -0.75 0.00
N LEU A 188 1.33 -0.26 0.14
CA LEU A 188 0.18 -1.10 0.46
C LEU A 188 -0.06 -2.16 -0.62
N ARG A 189 0.13 -1.80 -1.89
CA ARG A 189 0.04 -2.74 -3.00
C ARG A 189 1.12 -3.82 -2.93
N ALA A 190 2.35 -3.47 -2.56
CA ALA A 190 3.43 -4.44 -2.38
C ALA A 190 3.14 -5.38 -1.19
N GLN A 191 2.65 -4.85 -0.08
CA GLN A 191 2.24 -5.63 1.09
C GLN A 191 1.07 -6.57 0.76
N LEU A 192 0.05 -6.11 0.03
CA LEU A 192 -1.03 -6.95 -0.48
C LEU A 192 -0.53 -8.10 -1.36
N MET A 193 0.55 -7.88 -2.11
CA MET A 193 1.17 -8.92 -2.93
C MET A 193 2.04 -9.89 -2.11
N MET A 194 2.67 -9.44 -1.03
CA MET A 194 3.54 -10.24 -0.16
C MET A 194 2.78 -11.06 0.90
N GLY A 195 1.64 -10.57 1.39
CA GLY A 195 0.82 -11.27 2.40
C GLY A 195 0.03 -12.46 1.87
N ARG A 196 0.21 -12.86 0.60
CA ARG A 196 -0.47 -13.99 -0.05
C ARG A 196 0.44 -15.21 -0.23
N THR A 197 1.65 -15.20 0.33
CA THR A 197 2.65 -16.28 0.21
C THR A 197 2.89 -17.06 1.50
N ALA A 198 1.91 -17.14 2.39
CA ALA A 198 1.92 -18.07 3.53
C ALA A 198 0.68 -18.96 3.47
#